data_AF-A0A5T0UKY1-F1
#
_entry.id   AF-A0A5T0UKY1-F1
#
_cell.length_a   1.000
_cell.length_b   1.000
_cell.length_c   1.000
_cell.angle_alpha   90.00
_cell.angle_beta   90.00
_cell.angle_gamma   90.00
#
_symmetry.space_group_name_H-M   'P 1'
#
loop_
_entity.id
_entity.type
_entity.pdbx_description
1 polymer ?
#
loop_
_entity_poly.entity_id
_entity_poly.type
_entity_poly.pdbx_seq_one_letter_code
_entity_poly.pdbx_strand_id
1 'polypeptide(L)'
;AAGANEVIVKWNDTFTSRQFLAHTSEERLENIPAYVSAEADHIVDKHAARISVISEDPDAFSGIDPKRIAKNQAAMGKALLNVRKATQNNDLTWTVVAASDVAWAKKVFPDLSDTEAVDRLWEEIFKTCRIDQNDPIKAWQEHDQTLRNKAKWLNDEQFVALHYTSPKTDLTIGLPKNHIWEGAGSFSVDGIE
;
A
#
# COMPACT_ATOMS: atom_id res chain seq x y z
N ALA A 1 -20.85 15.46 -2.51
CA ALA A 1 -19.61 15.07 -3.21
C ALA A 1 -18.49 16.02 -2.77
N ALA A 2 -17.23 15.55 -2.72
CA ALA A 2 -16.11 16.27 -2.09
C ALA A 2 -15.43 17.34 -2.98
N GLY A 3 -15.90 17.57 -4.21
CA GLY A 3 -15.41 18.65 -5.08
C GLY A 3 -14.19 18.31 -5.96
N ALA A 4 -13.88 17.03 -6.17
CA ALA A 4 -12.84 16.64 -7.11
C ALA A 4 -13.19 17.08 -8.54
N ASN A 5 -12.27 17.82 -9.18
CA ASN A 5 -12.42 18.29 -10.55
C ASN A 5 -12.25 17.18 -11.59
N GLU A 6 -11.46 16.15 -11.27
CA GLU A 6 -11.18 15.00 -12.12
C GLU A 6 -10.90 13.76 -11.25
N VAL A 7 -11.32 12.60 -11.71
CA VAL A 7 -10.99 11.29 -11.11
C VAL A 7 -10.50 10.36 -12.21
N ILE A 8 -9.24 9.96 -12.12
CA ILE A 8 -8.61 9.00 -13.04
C ILE A 8 -8.65 7.61 -12.39
N VAL A 9 -9.38 6.67 -13.00
CA VAL A 9 -9.44 5.28 -12.52
C VAL A 9 -8.42 4.44 -13.28
N LYS A 10 -7.44 3.90 -12.57
CA LYS A 10 -6.43 2.98 -13.10
C LYS A 10 -6.81 1.54 -12.77
N TRP A 11 -7.33 0.83 -13.76
CA TRP A 11 -7.68 -0.57 -13.59
C TRP A 11 -6.43 -1.46 -13.56
N ASN A 12 -6.37 -2.34 -12.56
CA ASN A 12 -5.42 -3.44 -12.50
C ASN A 12 -6.17 -4.76 -12.69
N ASP A 13 -5.64 -5.63 -13.55
CA ASP A 13 -6.16 -6.98 -13.73
C ASP A 13 -5.04 -8.00 -13.54
N THR A 14 -5.19 -8.79 -12.48
CA THR A 14 -4.22 -9.78 -12.06
C THR A 14 -4.03 -10.87 -13.13
N PHE A 15 -5.11 -11.27 -13.80
CA PHE A 15 -5.04 -12.27 -14.85
C PHE A 15 -4.17 -11.79 -16.02
N THR A 16 -4.45 -10.61 -16.56
CA THR A 16 -3.69 -10.01 -17.67
C THR A 16 -2.24 -9.77 -17.29
N SER A 17 -1.98 -9.29 -16.06
CA SER A 17 -0.62 -9.11 -15.54
C SER A 17 0.15 -10.43 -15.49
N ARG A 18 -0.50 -11.51 -15.06
CA ARG A 18 0.08 -12.86 -15.07
C ARG A 18 0.38 -13.33 -16.49
N GLN A 19 -0.53 -13.15 -17.44
CA GLN A 19 -0.31 -13.55 -18.85
C GLN A 19 0.86 -12.78 -19.47
N PHE A 20 0.97 -11.49 -19.19
CA PHE A 20 2.09 -10.67 -19.64
C PHE A 20 3.41 -11.21 -19.09
N LEU A 21 3.50 -11.43 -17.77
CA LEU A 21 4.70 -11.97 -17.13
C LEU A 21 5.04 -13.37 -17.65
N ALA A 22 4.06 -14.22 -17.93
CA ALA A 22 4.28 -15.58 -18.42
C ALA A 22 4.80 -15.63 -19.87
N HIS A 23 4.29 -14.76 -20.75
CA HIS A 23 4.38 -14.97 -22.19
C HIS A 23 5.12 -13.89 -22.97
N THR A 24 5.36 -12.72 -22.38
CA THR A 24 6.04 -11.64 -23.11
C THR A 24 7.54 -11.91 -23.31
N SER A 25 8.21 -11.16 -24.18
CA SER A 25 9.66 -11.29 -24.36
C SER A 25 10.42 -10.70 -23.16
N GLU A 26 11.64 -11.17 -22.92
CA GLU A 26 12.53 -10.59 -21.89
C GLU A 26 12.75 -9.08 -22.11
N GLU A 27 12.93 -8.66 -23.37
CA GLU A 27 13.05 -7.25 -23.75
C GLU A 27 11.82 -6.44 -23.34
N ARG A 28 10.63 -6.99 -23.54
CA ARG A 28 9.38 -6.28 -23.22
C ARG A 28 9.14 -6.15 -21.72
N LEU A 29 9.65 -7.07 -20.89
CA LEU A 29 9.61 -6.95 -19.42
C LEU A 29 10.39 -5.73 -18.92
N GLU A 30 11.47 -5.36 -19.62
CA GLU A 30 12.38 -4.30 -19.19
C GLU A 30 12.05 -2.95 -19.85
N ASN A 31 11.37 -2.97 -21.00
CA ASN A 31 11.01 -1.77 -21.76
C ASN A 31 9.63 -1.23 -21.36
N ILE A 32 9.57 -0.32 -20.39
CA ILE A 32 8.31 0.30 -19.98
C ILE A 32 7.90 1.39 -20.99
N PRO A 33 6.67 1.37 -21.54
CA PRO A 33 6.22 2.40 -22.47
C PRO A 33 6.25 3.79 -21.85
N ALA A 34 6.67 4.79 -22.64
CA ALA A 34 6.86 6.17 -22.17
C ALA A 34 5.60 6.79 -21.56
N TYR A 35 4.40 6.38 -21.99
CA TYR A 35 3.15 6.91 -21.42
C TYR A 35 2.99 6.59 -19.93
N VAL A 36 3.61 5.51 -19.43
CA VAL A 36 3.53 5.13 -18.01
C VAL A 36 4.26 6.16 -17.14
N SER A 37 5.45 6.60 -17.57
CA SER A 37 6.17 7.68 -16.90
C SER A 37 5.46 9.01 -17.05
N ALA A 38 4.96 9.34 -18.25
CA ALA A 38 4.23 10.59 -18.48
C ALA A 38 2.96 10.71 -17.62
N GLU A 39 2.23 9.61 -17.44
CA GLU A 39 1.08 9.57 -16.53
C GLU A 39 1.50 9.73 -15.06
N ALA A 40 2.60 9.12 -14.65
CA ALA A 40 3.15 9.29 -13.31
C ALA A 40 3.57 10.75 -13.04
N ASP A 41 4.21 11.40 -14.01
CA ASP A 41 4.59 12.80 -13.93
C ASP A 41 3.35 13.70 -13.89
N HIS A 42 2.31 13.40 -14.68
CA HIS A 42 1.04 14.11 -14.62
C HIS A 42 0.39 14.07 -13.23
N ILE A 43 0.40 12.90 -12.57
CA ILE A 43 -0.11 12.73 -11.20
C ILE A 43 0.65 13.64 -10.23
N VAL A 44 1.98 13.71 -10.35
CA VAL A 44 2.82 14.57 -9.50
C VAL A 44 2.55 16.05 -9.78
N ASP A 45 2.59 16.47 -11.05
CA ASP A 45 2.40 17.87 -11.45
C ASP A 45 1.05 18.43 -11.02
N LYS A 46 0.01 17.59 -11.02
CA LYS A 46 -1.35 17.96 -10.59
C LYS A 46 -1.60 17.78 -9.10
N HIS A 47 -0.61 17.34 -8.32
CA HIS A 47 -0.76 17.01 -6.90
C HIS A 47 -1.97 16.08 -6.68
N ALA A 48 -2.15 15.11 -7.57
CA ALA A 48 -3.34 14.27 -7.56
C ALA A 48 -3.31 13.29 -6.38
N ALA A 49 -4.37 13.31 -5.57
CA ALA A 49 -4.55 12.37 -4.46
C ALA A 49 -4.58 10.92 -4.98
N ARG A 50 -3.94 10.01 -4.25
CA ARG A 50 -3.77 8.61 -4.68
C ARG A 50 -4.50 7.64 -3.76
N ILE A 51 -5.55 7.00 -4.26
CA ILE A 51 -6.24 5.92 -3.56
C ILE A 51 -5.87 4.60 -4.25
N SER A 52 -5.19 3.71 -3.52
CA SER A 52 -4.90 2.35 -4.00
C SER A 52 -5.85 1.38 -3.32
N VAL A 53 -6.76 0.79 -4.10
CA VAL A 53 -7.65 -0.27 -3.62
C VAL A 53 -7.02 -1.61 -4.00
N ILE A 54 -6.51 -2.35 -3.01
CA ILE A 54 -5.87 -3.65 -3.21
C ILE A 54 -6.86 -4.78 -3.01
N SER A 55 -6.84 -5.77 -3.89
CA SER A 55 -7.72 -6.94 -3.83
C SER A 55 -7.12 -8.15 -4.52
N GLU A 56 -5.83 -8.10 -4.87
CA GLU A 56 -5.20 -9.14 -5.68
C GLU A 56 -5.07 -10.48 -4.92
N ASP A 57 -5.19 -11.59 -5.65
CA ASP A 57 -4.83 -12.92 -5.15
C ASP A 57 -3.36 -12.93 -4.67
N PRO A 58 -3.06 -13.25 -3.40
CA PRO A 58 -1.70 -13.38 -2.91
C PRO A 58 -0.83 -14.35 -3.73
N ASP A 59 -1.45 -15.36 -4.35
CA ASP A 59 -0.78 -16.38 -5.15
C ASP A 59 -0.87 -16.12 -6.67
N ALA A 60 -1.30 -14.92 -7.07
CA ALA A 60 -1.51 -14.50 -8.46
C ALA A 60 -0.39 -14.91 -9.44
N PHE A 61 0.86 -14.85 -8.99
CA PHE A 61 2.03 -15.12 -9.82
C PHE A 61 2.72 -16.45 -9.49
N SER A 62 2.05 -17.36 -8.77
CA SER A 62 2.55 -18.70 -8.48
C SER A 62 2.93 -19.44 -9.77
N GLY A 63 4.14 -20.01 -9.80
CA GLY A 63 4.68 -20.73 -10.96
C GLY A 63 5.26 -19.86 -12.08
N ILE A 64 5.21 -18.52 -11.97
CA ILE A 64 5.97 -17.63 -12.86
C ILE A 64 7.43 -17.61 -12.41
N ASP A 65 8.37 -17.62 -13.36
CA ASP A 65 9.81 -17.47 -13.03
C ASP A 65 10.03 -16.17 -12.23
N PRO A 66 10.54 -16.27 -10.98
CA PRO A 66 10.81 -15.10 -10.15
C PRO A 66 11.72 -14.06 -10.81
N LYS A 67 12.62 -14.47 -11.72
CA LYS A 67 13.50 -13.55 -12.45
C LYS A 67 12.72 -12.63 -13.38
N ARG A 68 11.65 -13.13 -14.00
CA ARG A 68 10.78 -12.35 -14.89
C ARG A 68 9.99 -11.31 -14.10
N ILE A 69 9.49 -11.71 -12.93
CA ILE A 69 8.84 -10.80 -11.98
C ILE A 69 9.82 -9.70 -11.54
N ALA A 70 11.02 -10.08 -11.10
CA ALA A 70 12.04 -9.15 -10.63
C ALA A 70 12.46 -8.14 -11.69
N LYS A 71 12.64 -8.57 -12.94
CA LYS A 71 12.97 -7.68 -14.08
C LYS A 71 11.88 -6.64 -14.32
N ASN A 72 10.63 -7.08 -14.44
CA ASN A 72 9.51 -6.16 -14.67
C ASN A 72 9.31 -5.20 -13.50
N GLN A 73 9.42 -5.68 -12.25
CA GLN A 73 9.31 -4.82 -11.07
C GLN A 73 10.44 -3.79 -10.99
N ALA A 74 11.67 -4.16 -11.34
CA ALA A 74 12.80 -3.23 -11.39
C ALA A 74 12.61 -2.16 -12.47
N ALA A 75 12.15 -2.54 -13.66
CA ALA A 75 11.87 -1.61 -14.75
C ALA A 75 10.72 -0.64 -14.42
N MET A 76 9.60 -1.17 -13.91
CA MET A 76 8.48 -0.35 -13.41
C MET A 76 8.90 0.56 -12.25
N GLY A 77 9.78 0.09 -11.36
CA GLY A 77 10.30 0.88 -10.25
C GLY A 77 11.11 2.09 -10.69
N LYS A 78 11.88 1.97 -11.79
CA LYS A 78 12.57 3.11 -12.42
C LYS A 78 11.58 4.06 -13.09
N ALA A 79 10.63 3.52 -13.87
CA ALA A 79 9.65 4.32 -14.59
C ALA A 79 8.72 5.15 -13.68
N LEU A 80 8.42 4.62 -12.49
CA LEU A 80 7.51 5.22 -11.49
C LEU A 80 8.25 5.90 -10.33
N LEU A 81 9.57 6.13 -10.46
CA LEU A 81 10.38 6.64 -9.35
C LEU A 81 9.89 8.00 -8.85
N ASN A 82 9.50 8.90 -9.75
CA ASN A 82 9.06 10.26 -9.40
C ASN A 82 7.81 10.24 -8.51
N VAL A 83 6.74 9.57 -8.97
CA VAL A 83 5.51 9.48 -8.18
C VAL A 83 5.71 8.70 -6.87
N ARG A 84 6.61 7.71 -6.84
CA ARG A 84 6.96 7.00 -5.60
C ARG A 84 7.62 7.93 -4.58
N LYS A 85 8.58 8.76 -5.00
CA LYS A 85 9.23 9.74 -4.12
C LYS A 85 8.21 10.76 -3.60
N ALA A 86 7.39 11.33 -4.47
CA ALA A 86 6.35 12.29 -4.08
C ALA A 86 5.37 11.69 -3.06
N THR A 87 4.98 10.43 -3.26
CA THR A 87 4.11 9.72 -2.30
C THR A 87 4.82 9.47 -0.96
N GLN A 88 6.06 8.98 -0.98
CA GLN A 88 6.84 8.67 0.23
C GLN A 88 7.17 9.92 1.07
N ASN A 89 7.31 11.07 0.42
CA ASN A 89 7.53 12.35 1.08
C ASN A 89 6.23 13.03 1.57
N ASN A 90 5.07 12.42 1.31
CA ASN A 90 3.75 13.05 1.51
C ASN A 90 3.57 14.37 0.73
N ASP A 91 4.27 14.53 -0.40
CA ASP A 91 4.01 15.61 -1.36
C ASP A 91 2.62 15.46 -2.01
N LEU A 92 2.10 14.23 -2.02
CA LEU A 92 0.74 13.87 -2.43
C LEU A 92 -0.02 13.31 -1.23
N THR A 93 -1.32 13.57 -1.12
CA THR A 93 -2.17 12.78 -0.21
C THR A 93 -2.41 11.39 -0.79
N TRP A 94 -2.32 10.36 0.03
CA TRP A 94 -2.46 8.99 -0.43
C TRP A 94 -3.06 8.08 0.63
N THR A 95 -3.70 7.01 0.17
CA THR A 95 -4.19 5.95 1.06
C THR A 95 -4.16 4.61 0.33
N VAL A 96 -4.01 3.54 1.12
CA VAL A 96 -4.14 2.16 0.66
C VAL A 96 -5.28 1.54 1.44
N VAL A 97 -6.26 1.03 0.72
CA VAL A 97 -7.44 0.36 1.29
C VAL A 97 -7.61 -0.99 0.61
N ALA A 98 -8.33 -1.90 1.25
CA ALA A 98 -8.57 -3.23 0.75
C ALA A 98 -9.99 -3.39 0.19
N ALA A 99 -10.14 -4.28 -0.79
CA ALA A 99 -11.42 -4.81 -1.22
C ALA A 99 -11.38 -6.34 -1.28
N SER A 100 -12.48 -6.98 -0.93
CA SER A 100 -12.54 -8.44 -0.83
C SER A 100 -12.79 -9.10 -2.19
N ASP A 101 -11.72 -9.57 -2.84
CA ASP A 101 -11.80 -10.47 -3.98
C ASP A 101 -11.95 -11.94 -3.55
N VAL A 102 -12.59 -12.76 -4.38
CA VAL A 102 -12.84 -14.18 -4.10
C VAL A 102 -11.54 -14.96 -3.89
N ALA A 103 -10.53 -14.76 -4.74
CA ALA A 103 -9.30 -15.53 -4.66
C ALA A 103 -8.55 -15.22 -3.37
N TRP A 104 -8.45 -13.93 -3.00
CA TRP A 104 -7.86 -13.52 -1.72
C TRP A 104 -8.68 -14.03 -0.53
N ALA A 105 -10.00 -13.85 -0.55
CA ALA A 105 -10.88 -14.32 0.52
C ALA A 105 -10.74 -15.82 0.77
N LYS A 106 -10.67 -16.64 -0.28
CA LYS A 106 -10.48 -18.08 -0.18
C LYS A 106 -9.10 -18.51 0.32
N LYS A 107 -8.08 -17.65 0.24
CA LYS A 107 -6.80 -17.89 0.91
C LYS A 107 -6.88 -17.65 2.41
N VAL A 108 -7.64 -16.65 2.83
CA VAL A 108 -7.83 -16.31 4.26
C VAL A 108 -8.81 -17.28 4.94
N PHE A 109 -9.90 -17.64 4.25
CA PHE A 109 -10.97 -18.49 4.74
C PHE A 109 -11.20 -19.69 3.81
N PRO A 110 -10.27 -20.68 3.80
CA PRO A 110 -10.29 -21.77 2.83
C PRO A 110 -11.52 -22.68 2.95
N ASP A 111 -12.09 -22.81 4.14
CA ASP A 111 -13.19 -23.74 4.44
C ASP A 111 -14.60 -23.17 4.13
N LEU A 112 -14.71 -21.88 3.79
CA LEU A 112 -15.99 -21.24 3.46
C LEU A 112 -16.32 -21.35 1.97
N SER A 113 -17.59 -21.23 1.58
CA SER A 113 -17.93 -21.01 0.16
C SER A 113 -17.38 -19.66 -0.33
N ASP A 114 -17.31 -19.46 -1.66
CA ASP A 114 -16.76 -18.23 -2.23
C ASP A 114 -17.48 -16.97 -1.74
N THR A 115 -18.82 -16.99 -1.69
CA THR A 115 -19.62 -15.87 -1.19
C THR A 115 -19.37 -15.65 0.31
N GLU A 116 -19.42 -16.71 1.12
CA GLU A 116 -19.18 -16.59 2.57
C GLU A 116 -17.77 -16.11 2.89
N ALA A 117 -16.77 -16.54 2.11
CA ALA A 117 -15.40 -16.09 2.26
C ALA A 117 -15.28 -14.58 1.95
N VAL A 118 -15.90 -14.12 0.86
CA VAL A 118 -15.91 -12.70 0.49
C VAL A 118 -16.60 -11.85 1.55
N ASP A 119 -17.77 -12.28 2.02
CA ASP A 119 -18.50 -11.58 3.08
C ASP A 119 -17.67 -11.52 4.35
N ARG A 120 -17.04 -12.63 4.74
CA ARG A 120 -16.18 -12.70 5.92
C ARG A 120 -14.95 -11.80 5.82
N LEU A 121 -14.34 -11.68 4.65
CA LEU A 121 -13.22 -10.77 4.45
C LEU A 121 -13.68 -9.30 4.46
N TRP A 122 -14.85 -8.98 3.89
CA TRP A 122 -15.44 -7.65 4.04
C TRP A 122 -15.74 -7.29 5.49
N GLU A 123 -16.27 -8.21 6.29
CA GLU A 123 -16.49 -7.99 7.72
C GLU A 123 -15.21 -7.58 8.44
N GLU A 124 -14.10 -8.29 8.19
CA GLU A 124 -12.81 -7.95 8.80
C GLU A 124 -12.23 -6.62 8.27
N ILE A 125 -12.40 -6.32 6.98
CA ILE A 125 -12.02 -5.01 6.42
C ILE A 125 -12.83 -3.89 7.09
N PHE A 126 -14.15 -4.01 7.19
CA PHE A 126 -15.00 -2.98 7.80
C PHE A 126 -14.68 -2.77 9.27
N LYS A 127 -14.48 -3.85 10.01
CA LYS A 127 -14.11 -3.80 11.42
C LYS A 127 -12.75 -3.14 11.65
N THR A 128 -11.73 -3.53 10.88
CA THR A 128 -10.38 -2.94 11.02
C THR A 128 -10.32 -1.48 10.56
N CYS A 129 -11.15 -1.12 9.58
CA CYS A 129 -11.37 0.26 9.14
C CYS A 129 -12.37 1.04 10.01
N ARG A 130 -12.90 0.45 11.09
CA ARG A 130 -13.84 1.06 12.04
C ARG A 130 -15.15 1.58 11.42
N ILE A 131 -15.50 1.07 10.25
CA ILE A 131 -16.73 1.44 9.53
C ILE A 131 -17.97 0.91 10.28
N ASP A 132 -17.79 -0.13 11.09
CA ASP A 132 -18.81 -0.73 11.95
C ASP A 132 -19.13 0.08 13.21
N GLN A 133 -18.41 1.18 13.47
CA GLN A 133 -18.64 2.05 14.63
C GLN A 133 -19.73 3.10 14.34
N ASN A 134 -20.42 3.56 15.40
CA ASN A 134 -21.46 4.60 15.28
C ASN A 134 -20.92 5.93 14.72
N ASP A 135 -19.68 6.28 15.08
CA ASP A 135 -18.96 7.45 14.56
C ASP A 135 -17.55 7.00 14.16
N PRO A 136 -17.37 6.52 12.91
CA PRO A 136 -16.08 6.04 12.42
C PRO A 136 -14.99 7.12 12.44
N ILE A 137 -15.36 8.39 12.23
CA ILE A 137 -14.42 9.52 12.21
C ILE A 137 -13.83 9.69 13.62
N LYS A 138 -14.69 9.77 14.64
CA LYS A 138 -14.24 9.87 16.02
C LYS A 138 -13.41 8.65 16.45
N ALA A 139 -13.84 7.45 16.06
CA ALA A 139 -13.09 6.22 16.37
C ALA A 139 -11.68 6.22 15.75
N TRP A 140 -11.52 6.79 14.55
CA TRP A 140 -10.21 6.99 13.93
C TRP A 140 -9.37 8.05 14.65
N GLN A 141 -9.95 9.19 15.01
CA GLN A 141 -9.25 10.24 15.76
C GLN A 141 -8.70 9.73 17.10
N GLU A 142 -9.50 8.98 17.85
CA GLU A 142 -9.08 8.38 19.13
C GLU A 142 -7.97 7.33 18.93
N HIS A 143 -8.08 6.52 17.88
CA HIS A 143 -7.07 5.53 17.55
C HIS A 143 -5.74 6.17 17.15
N ASP A 144 -5.77 7.15 16.25
CA ASP A 144 -4.59 7.86 15.79
C ASP A 144 -3.91 8.59 16.96
N GLN A 145 -4.67 9.28 17.82
CA GLN A 145 -4.11 9.93 19.01
C GLN A 145 -3.37 8.94 19.92
N THR A 146 -3.89 7.72 20.08
CA THR A 146 -3.24 6.67 20.87
C THR A 146 -1.87 6.30 20.29
N LEU A 147 -1.78 6.19 18.97
CA LEU A 147 -0.55 5.86 18.26
C LEU A 147 0.44 7.03 18.24
N ARG A 148 -0.04 8.26 17.99
CA ARG A 148 0.77 9.49 18.07
C ARG A 148 1.40 9.68 19.45
N ASN A 149 0.70 9.34 20.53
CA ASN A 149 1.26 9.40 21.88
C ASN A 149 2.44 8.43 22.07
N LYS A 150 2.41 7.24 21.45
CA LYS A 150 3.51 6.27 21.50
C LYS A 150 4.67 6.68 20.60
N ALA A 151 4.38 7.16 19.40
CA ALA A 151 5.37 7.73 18.50
C ALA A 151 6.11 8.91 19.15
N LYS A 152 5.38 9.80 19.82
CA LYS A 152 5.98 10.91 20.58
C LYS A 152 6.96 10.41 21.64
N TRP A 153 6.57 9.42 22.44
CA TRP A 153 7.47 8.86 23.45
C TRP A 153 8.75 8.30 22.81
N LEU A 154 8.64 7.51 21.73
CA LEU A 154 9.81 6.98 21.02
C LEU A 154 10.71 8.09 20.44
N ASN A 155 10.11 9.17 19.95
CA ASN A 155 10.83 10.34 19.44
C ASN A 155 11.56 11.10 20.53
N ASP A 156 11.00 11.20 21.74
CA ASP A 156 11.65 11.85 22.87
C ASP A 156 12.85 11.02 23.38
N GLU A 157 12.77 9.68 23.33
CA GLU A 157 13.84 8.78 23.78
C GLU A 157 15.05 8.74 22.83
N GLN A 158 14.85 8.90 21.52
CA GLN A 158 15.91 8.82 20.48
C GLN A 158 16.84 7.59 20.66
N PHE A 159 16.25 6.40 20.82
CA PHE A 159 17.02 5.15 20.95
C PHE A 159 18.03 4.98 19.82
N VAL A 160 19.22 4.48 20.12
CA VAL A 160 20.25 4.22 19.09
C VAL A 160 20.03 2.89 18.37
N ALA A 161 19.30 1.96 18.99
CA ALA A 161 18.98 0.66 18.43
C ALA A 161 17.77 0.03 19.16
N LEU A 162 17.13 -0.92 18.49
CA LEU A 162 16.13 -1.82 19.08
C LEU A 162 16.64 -3.26 19.03
N HIS A 163 16.50 -3.99 20.14
CA HIS A 163 16.87 -5.39 20.25
C HIS A 163 15.60 -6.25 20.35
N TYR A 164 15.37 -7.08 19.33
CA TYR A 164 14.22 -7.95 19.20
C TYR A 164 14.60 -9.37 19.59
N THR A 165 13.86 -9.95 20.53
CA THR A 165 14.08 -11.32 21.02
C THR A 165 12.82 -12.16 20.95
N SER A 166 12.92 -13.36 20.40
CA SER A 166 11.90 -14.40 20.37
C SER A 166 12.57 -15.79 20.37
N PRO A 167 11.82 -16.90 20.45
CA PRO A 167 12.41 -18.25 20.31
C PRO A 167 13.16 -18.50 18.99
N LYS A 168 12.93 -17.69 17.95
CA LYS A 168 13.53 -17.85 16.62
C LYS A 168 14.28 -16.60 16.14
N THR A 169 14.41 -15.58 16.98
CA THR A 169 14.98 -14.28 16.57
C THR A 169 15.78 -13.67 17.70
N ASP A 170 17.00 -13.28 17.38
CA ASP A 170 17.85 -12.45 18.23
C ASP A 170 18.51 -11.44 17.28
N LEU A 171 17.96 -10.23 17.23
CA LEU A 171 18.32 -9.24 16.22
C LEU A 171 18.36 -7.83 16.82
N THR A 172 19.46 -7.13 16.61
CA THR A 172 19.57 -5.70 16.93
C THR A 172 19.58 -4.88 15.65
N ILE A 173 18.71 -3.88 15.58
CA ILE A 173 18.61 -2.94 14.45
C ILE A 173 18.96 -1.54 14.95
N GLY A 174 19.99 -0.93 14.36
CA GLY A 174 20.37 0.45 14.64
C GLY A 174 19.38 1.45 14.05
N LEU A 175 19.14 2.56 14.74
CA LEU A 175 18.29 3.64 14.28
C LEU A 175 19.13 4.82 13.79
N PRO A 176 18.71 5.53 12.71
CA PRO A 176 19.39 6.75 12.26
C PRO A 176 19.43 7.82 13.35
N LYS A 177 20.41 8.72 13.31
CA LYS A 177 20.37 9.91 14.17
C LYS A 177 19.20 10.81 13.75
N ASN A 178 18.50 11.39 14.74
CA ASN A 178 17.33 12.26 14.51
C ASN A 178 16.21 11.54 13.72
N HIS A 179 16.04 10.24 13.95
CA HIS A 179 14.94 9.50 13.34
C HIS A 179 13.59 9.98 13.91
N ILE A 180 12.54 9.81 13.11
CA ILE A 180 11.17 10.17 13.46
C ILE A 180 10.33 8.89 13.37
N TRP A 181 9.69 8.55 14.48
CA TRP A 181 8.58 7.62 14.56
C TRP A 181 7.29 8.35 14.23
N GLU A 182 6.52 7.81 13.29
CA GLU A 182 5.24 8.37 12.84
C GLU A 182 4.05 7.65 13.50
N GLY A 183 2.93 8.36 13.64
CA GLY A 183 1.63 7.82 14.05
C GLY A 183 0.83 7.29 12.87
N ALA A 184 -0.49 7.09 13.02
CA ALA A 184 -1.30 6.56 11.91
C ALA A 184 -1.58 7.62 10.83
N GLY A 185 -1.86 8.87 11.22
CA GLY A 185 -2.06 9.99 10.30
C GLY A 185 -0.75 10.68 9.92
N SER A 186 -0.70 11.18 8.69
CA SER A 186 0.37 12.07 8.19
C SER A 186 -0.24 13.38 7.72
N PHE A 187 0.59 14.36 7.35
CA PHE A 187 0.14 15.60 6.75
C PHE A 187 0.83 15.78 5.40
N SER A 188 0.08 16.23 4.40
CA SER A 188 0.66 16.69 3.15
C SER A 188 1.44 18.00 3.36
N VAL A 189 2.20 18.41 2.35
CA VAL A 189 2.88 19.72 2.31
C VAL A 189 1.93 20.91 2.52
N ASP A 190 0.64 20.75 2.21
CA ASP A 190 -0.40 21.77 2.37
C ASP A 190 -1.12 21.68 3.74
N GLY A 191 -0.67 20.79 4.62
CA GLY A 191 -1.25 20.58 5.96
C GLY A 191 -2.57 19.81 5.97
N ILE A 192 -2.89 19.09 4.88
CA ILE A 192 -4.04 18.19 4.82
C ILE A 192 -3.65 16.87 5.47
N GLU A 193 -4.41 16.43 6.47
CA GLU A 193 -4.26 15.11 7.09
C GLU A 193 -4.80 13.98 6.19
#